data_AF-A0A1M5W731-F1
#
_entry.id   AF-A0A1M5W731-F1
#
_cell.length_a   1.000
_cell.length_b   1.000
_cell.length_c   1.000
_cell.angle_alpha   90.00
_cell.angle_beta   90.00
_cell.angle_gamma   90.00
#
_symmetry.space_group_name_H-M   'P 1'
#
loop_
_entity.id
_entity.type
_entity.pdbx_description
1 polymer ?
#
loop_
_entity_poly.entity_id
_entity_poly.type
_entity_poly.pdbx_seq_one_letter_code
_entity_poly.pdbx_strand_id
1 'polypeptide(L)'
;MNLNDSMKYIESEYKIINSTNCNLCNANFTITKLDIEFFNNIAHKIYYCSCEKCGKEKLFIFNAPYVSNINDKILINSKFNRDLLNTLKF
;
A
#
# COMPACT_ATOMS: atom_id res chain seq x y z
N MET A 1 -5.29 17.61 6.43
CA MET A 1 -5.99 16.74 5.46
C MET A 1 -7.11 16.01 6.17
N ASN A 2 -8.30 15.87 5.59
CA ASN A 2 -9.40 15.15 6.24
C ASN A 2 -9.32 13.64 5.92
N LEU A 3 -10.15 12.84 6.61
CA LEU A 3 -10.20 11.38 6.42
C LEU A 3 -10.58 11.02 4.98
N ASN A 4 -11.57 11.69 4.39
CA ASN A 4 -12.09 11.40 3.06
C ASN A 4 -11.04 11.59 1.97
N ASP A 5 -10.27 12.67 2.05
CA ASP A 5 -9.17 12.92 1.14
C ASP A 5 -8.08 11.86 1.32
N SER A 6 -7.79 11.44 2.55
CA SER A 6 -6.80 10.37 2.83
C SER A 6 -7.23 9.03 2.22
N MET A 7 -8.52 8.70 2.30
CA MET A 7 -9.07 7.49 1.68
C MET A 7 -8.93 7.51 0.15
N LYS A 8 -9.16 8.65 -0.50
CA LYS A 8 -8.97 8.76 -1.96
C LYS A 8 -7.54 8.47 -2.41
N TYR A 9 -6.54 8.92 -1.64
CA TYR A 9 -5.14 8.56 -1.93
C TYR A 9 -4.95 7.05 -1.84
N ILE A 10 -5.40 6.43 -0.74
CA ILE A 10 -5.28 4.99 -0.52
C ILE A 10 -5.97 4.21 -1.64
N GLU A 11 -7.21 4.55 -1.99
CA GLU A 11 -7.96 3.90 -3.08
C GLU A 11 -7.22 4.00 -4.42
N SER A 12 -6.62 5.17 -4.71
CA SER A 12 -5.84 5.37 -5.94
C SER A 12 -4.59 4.50 -5.98
N GLU A 13 -3.89 4.33 -4.85
CA GLU A 13 -2.72 3.44 -4.72
C GLU A 13 -3.11 1.99 -5.05
N TYR A 14 -4.20 1.50 -4.43
CA TYR A 14 -4.73 0.15 -4.67
C TYR A 14 -5.16 -0.06 -6.12
N LYS A 15 -5.83 0.93 -6.72
CA LYS A 15 -6.22 0.87 -8.12
C LYS A 15 -5.00 0.71 -9.04
N ILE A 16 -3.90 1.40 -8.76
CA ILE A 16 -2.65 1.28 -9.52
C ILE A 16 -2.03 -0.11 -9.34
N ILE A 17 -1.93 -0.60 -8.09
CA ILE A 17 -1.37 -1.93 -7.81
C ILE A 17 -2.19 -3.01 -8.51
N ASN A 18 -3.51 -2.99 -8.35
CA ASN A 18 -4.43 -4.01 -8.89
C ASN A 18 -4.59 -3.95 -10.41
N SER A 19 -4.31 -2.81 -11.05
CA SER A 19 -4.30 -2.69 -12.52
C SER A 19 -2.93 -3.00 -13.13
N THR A 20 -1.91 -3.22 -12.29
CA THR A 20 -0.56 -3.55 -12.76
C THR A 20 -0.39 -5.07 -12.76
N ASN A 21 -0.25 -5.65 -13.93
CA ASN A 21 0.03 -7.08 -14.07
C ASN A 21 1.54 -7.36 -14.05
N CYS A 22 1.88 -8.60 -13.72
CA CYS A 22 3.25 -9.11 -13.82
C CYS A 22 3.69 -9.14 -15.28
N ASN A 23 4.81 -8.51 -15.59
CA ASN A 23 5.33 -8.45 -16.96
C ASN A 23 5.87 -9.79 -17.50
N LEU A 24 5.98 -10.82 -16.66
CA LEU A 24 6.45 -12.16 -17.07
C LEU A 24 5.29 -13.11 -17.39
N CYS A 25 4.26 -13.13 -16.55
CA CYS A 25 3.18 -14.12 -16.65
C CYS A 25 1.78 -13.50 -16.69
N ASN A 26 1.69 -12.16 -16.75
CA ASN A 26 0.47 -11.36 -16.82
C ASN A 26 -0.54 -11.60 -15.67
N ALA A 27 -0.12 -12.29 -14.60
CA ALA A 27 -0.93 -12.49 -13.40
C ALA A 27 -0.86 -11.28 -12.48
N ASN A 28 -1.73 -11.23 -11.47
CA ASN A 28 -1.78 -10.10 -10.56
C ASN A 28 -0.64 -10.12 -9.54
N PHE A 29 -0.41 -8.97 -8.92
CA PHE A 29 0.44 -8.82 -7.76
C PHE A 29 -0.39 -8.88 -6.47
N THR A 30 0.09 -9.61 -5.48
CA THR A 30 -0.46 -9.62 -4.12
C THR A 30 0.47 -8.84 -3.20
N ILE A 31 -0.09 -8.01 -2.33
CA ILE A 31 0.68 -7.26 -1.32
C ILE A 31 1.10 -8.23 -0.21
N THR A 32 2.41 -8.34 0.02
CA THR A 32 2.99 -9.21 1.04
C THR A 32 3.39 -8.43 2.29
N LYS A 33 3.82 -7.17 2.13
CA LYS A 33 4.18 -6.28 3.24
C LYS A 33 3.87 -4.84 2.86
N LEU A 34 3.54 -4.04 3.88
CA LEU A 34 3.38 -2.59 3.79
C LEU A 34 4.35 -1.93 4.76
N ASP A 35 5.00 -0.87 4.30
CA ASP A 35 5.86 -0.02 5.14
C ASP A 35 5.60 1.46 4.81
N ILE A 36 6.10 2.35 5.66
CA ILE A 36 6.02 3.79 5.46
C ILE A 36 7.36 4.41 5.82
N GLU A 37 8.02 5.09 4.90
CA GLU A 37 9.33 5.70 5.16
C GLU A 37 9.28 7.20 4.95
N PHE A 38 10.13 7.92 5.67
CA PHE A 38 10.26 9.36 5.53
C PHE A 38 11.54 9.65 4.74
N PHE A 39 11.38 10.20 3.55
CA PHE A 39 12.49 10.69 2.74
C PHE A 39 12.39 12.21 2.64
N ASN A 40 13.43 12.94 3.07
CA ASN A 40 13.44 14.41 3.10
C ASN A 40 12.20 15.02 3.80
N ASN A 41 11.79 14.43 4.92
CA ASN A 41 10.61 14.83 5.70
C ASN A 41 9.26 14.67 4.98
N ILE A 42 9.24 13.93 3.87
CA ILE A 42 8.02 13.54 3.15
C ILE A 42 7.77 12.06 3.43
N ALA A 43 6.55 11.73 3.84
CA ALA A 43 6.15 10.34 4.04
C ALA A 43 5.89 9.65 2.70
N HIS A 44 6.38 8.43 2.57
CA HIS A 44 6.17 7.54 1.45
C HIS A 44 5.63 6.21 1.95
N LYS A 45 4.62 5.67 1.27
CA LYS A 45 4.07 4.35 1.55
C LYS A 45 4.64 3.35 0.55
N ILE A 46 5.21 2.28 1.07
CA ILE A 46 5.90 1.25 0.31
C ILE A 46 5.07 -0.03 0.38
N TYR A 47 4.66 -0.53 -0.77
CA TYR A 47 4.01 -1.82 -0.92
C TYR A 47 5.01 -2.81 -1.50
N TYR A 48 5.31 -3.84 -0.73
CA TYR A 48 6.04 -5.01 -1.17
C TYR A 48 5.02 -5.97 -1.74
N CYS A 49 5.17 -6.30 -3.02
CA CYS A 49 4.25 -7.18 -3.71
C CYS A 49 5.01 -8.36 -4.33
N SER A 50 4.33 -9.51 -4.40
CA SER A 50 4.81 -10.68 -5.13
C SER A 50 3.75 -11.12 -6.13
N CYS A 51 4.17 -11.55 -7.31
CA CYS A 51 3.27 -12.09 -8.31
C CYS A 51 2.69 -13.41 -7.83
N GLU A 52 1.36 -13.53 -7.83
CA GLU A 52 0.62 -14.69 -7.33
C GLU A 52 0.95 -16.00 -8.06
N LYS A 53 1.51 -15.91 -9.28
CA LYS A 53 1.80 -17.08 -10.13
C LYS A 53 3.28 -17.43 -10.22
N CYS A 54 4.17 -16.44 -10.38
CA CYS A 54 5.60 -16.70 -10.63
C CYS A 54 6.52 -16.24 -9.49
N GLY A 55 5.97 -15.65 -8.43
CA GLY A 55 6.75 -15.18 -7.28
C GLY A 55 7.60 -13.94 -7.53
N LYS A 56 7.61 -13.39 -8.76
CA LYS A 56 8.35 -12.15 -9.07
C LYS A 56 7.97 -11.04 -8.10
N GLU A 57 8.97 -10.44 -7.48
CA GLU A 57 8.78 -9.33 -6.57
C GLU A 57 8.68 -8.00 -7.30
N LYS A 58 7.89 -7.08 -6.73
CA LYS A 58 7.77 -5.70 -7.19
C LYS A 58 7.49 -4.78 -6.01
N LEU A 59 8.14 -3.61 -6.03
CA LEU A 59 7.89 -2.54 -5.07
C LEU A 59 7.03 -1.46 -5.74
N PHE A 60 6.02 -0.98 -5.02
CA PHE A 60 5.30 0.24 -5.36
C PHE A 60 5.51 1.26 -4.25
N ILE A 61 5.92 2.47 -4.63
CA ILE A 61 6.21 3.55 -3.69
C ILE A 61 5.32 4.73 -4.06
N PHE A 62 4.54 5.19 -3.09
CA PHE A 62 3.62 6.31 -3.26
C PHE A 62 3.90 7.38 -2.22
N ASN A 63 3.65 8.64 -2.56
CA ASN A 63 3.66 9.71 -1.58
C ASN A 63 2.46 9.53 -0.63
N ALA A 64 2.70 9.68 0.66
CA ALA A 64 1.70 9.52 1.70
C ALA A 64 1.54 10.83 2.49
N PRO A 65 1.10 11.94 1.85
CA PRO A 65 1.03 13.27 2.49
C PRO A 65 0.02 13.35 3.65
N TYR A 66 -0.82 12.32 3.80
CA TYR A 66 -1.74 12.14 4.92
C TYR A 66 -1.06 11.63 6.20
N VAL A 67 0.22 11.23 6.13
CA VAL A 67 1.03 10.81 7.29
C VAL A 67 1.91 11.97 7.71
N SER A 68 1.62 12.54 8.88
CA SER A 68 2.26 13.78 9.33
C SER A 68 3.47 13.56 10.23
N ASN A 69 3.57 12.41 10.89
CA ASN A 69 4.68 12.07 11.77
C ASN A 69 4.91 10.56 11.89
N ILE A 70 6.01 10.17 12.54
CA ILE A 70 6.39 8.75 12.76
C ILE A 70 5.40 8.02 13.68
N ASN A 71 4.69 8.71 14.58
CA ASN A 71 3.68 8.08 15.45
C ASN A 71 2.44 7.66 14.65
N ASP A 72 2.10 8.39 13.59
CA ASP A 72 1.03 8.03 12.65
C ASP A 72 1.36 6.71 11.91
N LYS A 73 2.66 6.39 11.74
CA LYS A 73 3.16 5.14 11.14
C LYS A 73 2.63 3.91 11.88
N ILE A 74 2.65 3.96 13.22
CA ILE A 74 2.22 2.87 14.10
C ILE A 74 0.69 2.69 14.01
N LEU A 75 -0.05 3.80 14.02
CA LEU A 75 -1.51 3.79 13.92
C LEU A 75 -1.99 3.24 12.58
N ILE A 76 -1.34 3.63 11.47
CA ILE A 76 -1.70 3.13 10.13
C ILE A 76 -1.41 1.64 10.04
N ASN A 77 -0.23 1.15 10.44
CA ASN A 77 0.05 -0.28 10.42
C ASN A 77 -0.94 -1.10 11.26
N SER A 78 -1.39 -0.58 12.42
CA SER A 78 -2.38 -1.26 13.26
C SER A 78 -3.80 -1.24 12.68
N LYS A 79 -4.24 -0.13 12.08
CA LYS A 79 -5.55 -0.01 11.43
C LYS A 79 -5.61 -0.77 10.11
N PHE A 80 -4.57 -0.67 9.27
CA PHE A 80 -4.50 -1.40 8.01
C PHE A 80 -4.61 -2.92 8.22
N ASN A 81 -3.89 -3.47 9.22
CA ASN A 81 -4.00 -4.89 9.55
C ASN A 81 -5.43 -5.27 10.00
N ARG A 82 -6.11 -4.39 10.74
CA ARG A 82 -7.48 -4.62 11.22
C ARG A 82 -8.52 -4.51 10.09
N ASP A 83 -8.38 -3.54 9.21
CA ASP A 83 -9.33 -3.30 8.12
C ASP A 83 -9.13 -4.30 6.96
N LEU A 84 -7.89 -4.73 6.65
CA LEU A 84 -7.63 -5.85 5.72
C LEU A 84 -8.27 -7.15 6.19
N LEU A 85 -8.16 -7.50 7.48
CA LEU A 85 -8.78 -8.70 8.04
C LEU A 85 -10.31 -8.69 7.95
N ASN A 86 -10.92 -7.52 7.94
CA ASN A 86 -12.37 -7.37 7.87
C ASN A 86 -12.89 -7.19 6.44
N THR A 87 -12.08 -6.68 5.51
CA THR A 87 -12.49 -6.41 4.12
C THR A 87 -12.07 -7.51 3.14
N LEU A 88 -11.16 -8.41 3.51
CA LEU A 88 -10.79 -9.61 2.73
C LEU A 88 -11.50 -10.90 3.17
N LYS A 89 -12.52 -10.81 4.03
CA LYS A 89 -13.48 -11.91 4.17
C LYS A 89 -14.37 -11.89 2.92
N PHE A 90 -13.98 -12.72 1.95
CA PHE A 90 -14.85 -13.15 0.86
C PHE A 90 -16.20 -13.64 1.39
#